data_AF-A0A2W4U8M9-F1
#
_entry.id   AF-A0A2W4U8M9-F1
#
_cell.length_a   1.000
_cell.length_b   1.000
_cell.length_c   1.000
_cell.angle_alpha   90.00
_cell.angle_beta   90.00
_cell.angle_gamma   90.00
#
_symmetry.space_group_name_H-M   'P 1'
#
loop_
_entity.id
_entity.type
_entity.pdbx_description
1 polymer ?
#
loop_
_entity_poly.entity_id
_entity_poly.type
_entity_poly.pdbx_seq_one_letter_code
_entity_poly.pdbx_strand_id
1 'polypeptide(L)'
;MSRFVAPIVLIATLVVAGCDGLGQAMTAHTDVVARAAGHELTVDEAASLLRLNPRLPAQPEVVEALANLWIDYILLAKVAYEDSTLRSVDVTPLIQRDIDQTIVLKLRDQVIQVDTALTDEELRAIYEREQPGLQVRARHILLRVPPDATPAQRDSVLALARDLQQRAASGADFAALASEYSQDPGSARQGGDLGLFGRGQMVPPFEEAAFALQVGEVSDVVETPFGFHIIKVEERHLPDFEQIKDRFREYAKSTILLEAEEAYVKNLVEPLRIEVHDDAYEVTRELARKPEMKLSPRAAARTLVSYKGGALTAGELQQFMRRFDANQRGAILQFPDERLAEMLRTLAQEEILIQEARRNGHDLTPAERDSLESMGFRRLAAMAAAAGFRTIELREGETEAQAIKRVTNELLEGIVKGERSVLPLGPLGYAMREQYGGTTFERAYPRVVAMVEATRPMDMSQFQPPQPPVQPDGQPSASEGQ
;
A
#
# COMPACT_ATOMS: atom_id res chain seq x y z
N MET A 1 24.08 59.05 25.71
CA MET A 1 25.47 59.51 25.44
C MET A 1 25.82 59.10 24.03
N SER A 2 26.10 60.11 23.21
CA SER A 2 26.56 60.01 21.82
C SER A 2 27.89 59.26 21.71
N ARG A 3 28.05 58.46 20.64
CA ARG A 3 29.20 58.60 19.73
C ARG A 3 28.97 57.86 18.40
N PHE A 4 28.87 58.68 17.35
CA PHE A 4 28.95 58.37 15.93
C PHE A 4 30.42 58.12 15.49
N VAL A 5 30.56 57.58 14.26
CA VAL A 5 31.66 57.65 13.24
C VAL A 5 31.97 56.22 12.76
N ALA A 6 31.99 55.80 11.48
CA ALA A 6 31.63 56.30 10.14
C ALA A 6 31.68 55.07 9.18
N PRO A 7 31.08 55.08 7.98
CA PRO A 7 31.00 53.90 7.12
C PRO A 7 32.26 53.72 6.25
N ILE A 8 32.76 52.49 6.18
CA ILE A 8 33.82 52.09 5.23
C ILE A 8 33.18 51.93 3.84
N VAL A 9 33.52 52.85 2.94
CA VAL A 9 33.26 52.73 1.50
C VAL A 9 34.34 51.82 0.92
N LEU A 10 33.96 50.58 0.59
CA LEU A 10 34.83 49.68 -0.18
C LEU A 10 34.59 49.97 -1.67
N ILE A 11 35.56 50.62 -2.31
CA ILE A 11 35.59 50.85 -3.76
C ILE A 11 35.86 49.49 -4.42
N ALA A 12 34.86 48.93 -5.09
CA ALA A 12 35.01 47.78 -5.96
C ALA A 12 35.74 48.21 -7.26
N THR A 13 37.03 47.91 -7.35
CA THR A 13 37.73 47.90 -8.64
C THR A 13 37.23 46.72 -9.46
N LEU A 14 36.34 47.02 -10.42
CA LEU A 14 35.97 46.12 -11.50
C LEU A 14 37.20 45.85 -12.38
N VAL A 15 37.81 44.69 -12.22
CA VAL A 15 38.69 44.12 -13.24
C VAL A 15 37.78 43.41 -14.25
N VAL A 16 37.60 44.03 -15.40
CA VAL A 16 36.94 43.42 -16.56
C VAL A 16 37.91 42.40 -17.15
N ALA A 17 37.72 41.13 -16.78
CA ALA A 17 38.37 39.99 -17.42
C ALA A 17 37.33 38.87 -17.64
N GLY A 18 37.01 38.62 -18.91
CA GLY A 18 36.38 37.39 -19.39
C GLY A 18 34.86 37.28 -19.26
N CYS A 19 34.13 37.72 -20.29
CA CYS A 19 32.71 37.43 -20.47
C CYS A 19 32.40 35.97 -20.91
N ASP A 20 33.36 35.04 -20.85
CA ASP A 20 33.11 33.62 -21.18
C ASP A 20 32.66 32.77 -19.99
N GLY A 21 32.85 33.24 -18.75
CA GLY A 21 32.54 32.46 -17.54
C GLY A 21 31.05 32.45 -17.14
N LEU A 22 30.30 33.51 -17.47
CA LEU A 22 28.89 33.63 -17.06
C LEU A 22 27.96 32.77 -17.93
N GLY A 23 28.32 32.51 -19.19
CA GLY A 23 27.59 31.61 -20.08
C GLY A 23 27.72 30.15 -19.65
N GLN A 24 28.93 29.70 -19.32
CA GLN A 24 29.19 28.32 -18.90
C GLN A 24 28.56 27.97 -17.54
N ALA A 25 28.51 28.92 -16.59
CA ALA A 25 27.86 28.70 -15.29
C ALA A 25 26.33 28.62 -15.38
N MET A 26 25.71 29.21 -16.42
CA MET A 26 24.27 29.13 -16.66
C MET A 26 23.87 27.94 -17.55
N THR A 27 24.80 27.39 -18.36
CA THR A 27 24.58 26.18 -19.17
C THR A 27 24.97 24.87 -18.46
N ALA A 28 25.75 24.92 -17.38
CA ALA A 28 26.30 23.72 -16.71
C ALA A 28 25.25 22.74 -16.12
N HIS A 29 23.97 23.11 -16.09
CA HIS A 29 22.90 22.27 -15.53
C HIS A 29 21.92 21.71 -16.57
N THR A 30 22.15 21.91 -17.88
CA THR A 30 21.24 21.38 -18.92
C THR A 30 21.64 19.99 -19.43
N ASP A 31 22.89 19.57 -19.24
CA ASP A 31 23.44 18.29 -19.74
C ASP A 31 23.57 17.19 -18.66
N VAL A 32 23.22 17.51 -17.41
CA VAL A 32 23.29 16.58 -16.27
C VAL A 32 21.87 16.30 -15.78
N VAL A 33 21.53 15.02 -15.67
CA VAL A 33 20.23 14.52 -15.20
C VAL A 33 20.23 14.32 -13.69
N ALA A 34 21.35 13.81 -13.14
CA ALA A 34 21.53 13.62 -11.71
C ALA A 34 22.99 13.73 -11.28
N ARG A 35 23.22 14.09 -10.01
CA ARG A 35 24.54 14.11 -9.37
C ARG A 35 24.47 13.52 -7.97
N ALA A 36 25.40 12.62 -7.63
CA ALA A 36 25.56 12.06 -6.29
C ALA A 36 26.97 11.47 -6.13
N ALA A 37 27.53 11.48 -4.91
CA ALA A 37 28.87 10.95 -4.60
C ALA A 37 30.01 11.43 -5.54
N GLY A 38 29.94 12.66 -6.06
CA GLY A 38 30.93 13.19 -7.01
C GLY A 38 30.82 12.64 -8.45
N HIS A 39 29.79 11.84 -8.73
CA HIS A 39 29.45 11.33 -10.06
C HIS A 39 28.30 12.13 -10.67
N GLU A 40 28.21 12.08 -12.00
CA GLU A 40 27.10 12.65 -12.77
C GLU A 40 26.51 11.59 -13.70
N LEU A 41 25.18 11.61 -13.84
CA LEU A 41 24.44 10.97 -14.91
C LEU A 41 24.14 12.02 -15.96
N THR A 42 24.74 11.93 -17.14
CA THR A 42 24.51 12.89 -18.22
C THR A 42 23.21 12.61 -18.97
N VAL A 43 22.75 13.58 -19.76
CA VAL A 43 21.60 13.40 -20.68
C VAL A 43 21.86 12.24 -21.65
N ASP A 44 23.07 12.17 -22.22
CA ASP A 44 23.45 11.11 -23.17
C ASP A 44 23.46 9.73 -22.51
N GLU A 45 23.98 9.62 -21.28
CA GLU A 45 24.01 8.37 -20.52
C GLU A 45 22.59 7.90 -20.17
N ALA A 46 21.74 8.80 -19.67
CA ALA A 46 20.34 8.49 -19.36
C ALA A 46 19.55 8.08 -20.61
N ALA A 47 19.72 8.80 -21.73
CA ALA A 47 19.08 8.46 -22.99
C ALA A 47 19.55 7.10 -23.51
N SER A 48 20.85 6.81 -23.40
CA SER A 48 21.44 5.53 -23.80
C SER A 48 20.86 4.37 -22.99
N LEU A 49 20.74 4.54 -21.67
CA LEU A 49 20.09 3.55 -20.80
C LEU A 49 18.64 3.30 -21.23
N LEU A 50 17.81 4.34 -21.36
CA LEU A 50 16.39 4.18 -21.72
C LEU A 50 16.18 3.57 -23.11
N ARG A 51 17.10 3.78 -24.06
CA ARG A 51 17.04 3.17 -25.40
C ARG A 51 17.22 1.65 -25.38
N LEU A 52 17.81 1.08 -24.33
CA LEU A 52 17.96 -0.37 -24.19
C LEU A 52 16.63 -1.09 -24.09
N ASN A 53 15.54 -0.39 -23.74
CA ASN A 53 14.20 -0.94 -23.69
C ASN A 53 13.17 0.00 -24.33
N PRO A 54 12.87 -0.18 -25.63
CA PRO A 54 11.90 0.64 -26.36
C PRO A 54 10.47 0.59 -25.79
N ARG A 55 10.14 -0.41 -24.95
CA ARG A 55 8.81 -0.52 -24.32
C ARG A 55 8.58 0.50 -23.20
N LEU A 56 9.64 1.05 -22.62
CA LEU A 56 9.51 2.09 -21.60
C LEU A 56 8.96 3.38 -22.24
N PRO A 57 7.97 4.07 -21.64
CA PRO A 57 7.51 5.36 -22.15
C PRO A 57 8.66 6.39 -22.17
N ALA A 58 8.75 7.19 -23.23
CA ALA A 58 9.67 8.33 -23.28
C ALA A 58 8.97 9.52 -22.60
N GLN A 59 8.99 9.54 -21.27
CA GLN A 59 8.27 10.54 -20.47
C GLN A 59 9.16 11.06 -19.34
N PRO A 60 9.01 12.32 -18.90
CA PRO A 60 9.80 12.89 -17.81
C PRO A 60 9.79 12.05 -16.53
N GLU A 61 8.66 11.42 -16.20
CA GLU A 61 8.48 10.57 -15.01
C GLU A 61 9.36 9.32 -15.07
N VAL A 62 9.59 8.77 -16.26
CA VAL A 62 10.50 7.63 -16.46
C VAL A 62 11.96 8.07 -16.32
N VAL A 63 12.30 9.26 -16.81
CA VAL A 63 13.64 9.84 -16.63
C VAL A 63 13.91 10.12 -15.16
N GLU A 64 12.93 10.66 -14.44
CA GLU A 64 12.98 10.90 -13.01
C GLU A 64 13.19 9.60 -12.22
N ALA A 65 12.42 8.56 -12.53
CA ALA A 65 12.56 7.25 -11.88
C ALA A 65 13.97 6.66 -12.11
N LEU A 66 14.50 6.75 -13.33
CA LEU A 66 15.87 6.31 -13.64
C LEU A 66 16.91 7.14 -12.87
N ALA A 67 16.77 8.46 -12.85
CA ALA A 67 17.68 9.38 -12.17
C ALA A 67 17.73 9.10 -10.66
N ASN A 68 16.57 8.91 -10.04
CA ASN A 68 16.44 8.54 -8.64
C ASN A 68 17.09 7.18 -8.36
N LEU A 69 16.83 6.17 -9.20
CA LEU A 69 17.44 4.85 -9.03
C LEU A 69 18.97 4.90 -9.18
N TRP A 70 19.47 5.69 -10.12
CA TRP A 70 20.91 5.90 -10.31
C TRP A 70 21.55 6.57 -9.08
N ILE A 71 20.91 7.59 -8.50
CA ILE A 71 21.39 8.22 -7.25
C ILE A 71 21.48 7.20 -6.12
N ASP A 72 20.42 6.40 -5.92
CA ASP A 72 20.38 5.42 -4.84
C ASP A 72 21.51 4.38 -4.97
N TYR A 73 21.73 3.89 -6.19
CA TYR A 73 22.75 2.88 -6.46
C TYR A 73 24.17 3.42 -6.44
N ILE A 74 24.43 4.63 -6.98
CA ILE A 74 25.77 5.19 -6.95
C ILE A 74 26.19 5.51 -5.52
N LEU A 75 25.26 5.97 -4.66
CA LEU A 75 25.50 6.19 -3.25
C LEU A 75 25.80 4.86 -2.53
N LEU A 76 25.00 3.82 -2.76
CA LEU A 76 25.23 2.50 -2.17
C LEU A 76 26.54 1.88 -2.63
N ALA A 77 26.86 1.96 -3.92
CA ALA A 77 28.10 1.47 -4.48
C ALA A 77 29.31 2.21 -3.88
N LYS A 78 29.24 3.54 -3.75
CA LYS A 78 30.29 4.34 -3.14
C LYS A 78 30.54 3.96 -1.69
N VAL A 79 29.49 3.87 -0.88
CA VAL A 79 29.62 3.53 0.54
C VAL A 79 30.10 2.08 0.72
N ALA A 80 29.58 1.14 -0.05
CA ALA A 80 30.03 -0.26 -0.01
C ALA A 80 31.50 -0.43 -0.41
N TYR A 81 31.97 0.41 -1.34
CA TYR A 81 33.37 0.44 -1.76
C TYR A 81 34.29 0.99 -0.66
N GLU A 82 33.91 2.09 -0.01
CA GLU A 82 34.71 2.72 1.05
C GLU A 82 34.70 1.93 2.36
N ASP A 83 33.55 1.33 2.70
CA ASP A 83 33.35 0.54 3.91
C ASP A 83 32.49 -0.68 3.60
N SER A 84 33.14 -1.82 3.40
CA SER A 84 32.47 -3.10 3.14
C SER A 84 31.59 -3.59 4.30
N THR A 85 31.76 -3.04 5.51
CA THR A 85 30.91 -3.32 6.68
C THR A 85 29.65 -2.46 6.71
N LEU A 86 29.61 -1.37 5.92
CA LEU A 86 28.51 -0.42 5.79
C LEU A 86 28.12 0.27 7.10
N ARG A 87 29.03 0.31 8.08
CA ARG A 87 28.79 0.84 9.44
C ARG A 87 28.64 2.35 9.47
N SER A 88 29.09 3.04 8.42
CA SER A 88 28.89 4.49 8.25
C SER A 88 27.46 4.88 7.84
N VAL A 89 26.62 3.93 7.44
CA VAL A 89 25.23 4.16 7.01
C VAL A 89 24.30 4.10 8.21
N ASP A 90 23.43 5.11 8.35
CA ASP A 90 22.30 5.01 9.28
C ASP A 90 21.25 4.01 8.76
N VAL A 91 21.18 2.84 9.39
CA VAL A 91 20.23 1.77 9.07
C VAL A 91 18.89 1.93 9.75
N THR A 92 18.72 2.92 10.63
CA THR A 92 17.46 3.16 11.37
C THR A 92 16.23 3.18 10.45
N PRO A 93 16.25 3.84 9.27
CA PRO A 93 15.09 3.83 8.36
C PRO A 93 14.67 2.44 7.86
N LEU A 94 15.59 1.46 7.82
CA LEU A 94 15.28 0.08 7.43
C LEU A 94 14.62 -0.75 8.54
N ILE A 95 14.76 -0.31 9.78
CA ILE A 95 14.33 -1.04 10.98
C ILE A 95 13.32 -0.26 11.81
N GLN A 96 12.94 0.96 11.39
CA GLN A 96 12.04 1.81 12.16
C GLN A 96 10.71 1.12 12.47
N ARG A 97 10.15 0.36 11.51
CA ARG A 97 8.96 -0.45 11.76
C ARG A 97 9.18 -1.50 12.86
N ASP A 98 10.32 -2.18 12.84
CA ASP A 98 10.65 -3.19 13.85
C ASP A 98 10.84 -2.53 15.24
N ILE A 99 11.41 -1.31 15.29
CA ILE A 99 11.52 -0.48 16.50
C ILE A 99 10.14 -0.12 17.04
N ASP A 100 9.30 0.49 16.20
CA ASP A 100 7.94 0.95 16.54
C ASP A 100 7.12 -0.23 17.09
N GLN A 101 7.13 -1.37 16.39
CA GLN A 101 6.45 -2.60 16.81
C GLN A 101 6.97 -3.13 18.14
N THR A 102 8.29 -3.16 18.35
CA THR A 102 8.86 -3.65 19.61
C THR A 102 8.43 -2.79 20.80
N ILE A 103 8.40 -1.46 20.63
CA ILE A 103 7.95 -0.53 21.66
C ILE A 103 6.46 -0.78 22.01
N VAL A 104 5.60 -0.89 21.01
CA VAL A 104 4.16 -1.15 21.20
C VAL A 104 3.92 -2.51 21.85
N LEU A 105 4.64 -3.56 21.42
CA LEU A 105 4.54 -4.89 22.02
C LEU A 105 4.91 -4.89 23.51
N LYS A 106 5.93 -4.11 23.91
CA LYS A 106 6.31 -3.99 25.33
C LYS A 106 5.24 -3.32 26.16
N LEU A 107 4.59 -2.28 25.64
CA LEU A 107 3.41 -1.67 26.29
C LEU A 107 2.29 -2.70 26.44
N ARG A 108 1.97 -3.42 25.36
CA ARG A 108 0.95 -4.46 25.35
C ARG A 108 1.20 -5.52 26.43
N ASP A 109 2.39 -6.11 26.44
CA ASP A 109 2.74 -7.19 27.36
C ASP A 109 2.76 -6.74 28.84
N GLN A 110 2.94 -5.43 29.10
CA GLN A 110 2.93 -4.87 30.45
C GLN A 110 1.55 -4.46 30.92
N VAL A 111 0.77 -3.80 30.06
CA VAL A 111 -0.52 -3.20 30.45
C VAL A 111 -1.67 -4.17 30.26
N ILE A 112 -1.60 -5.03 29.25
CA ILE A 112 -2.61 -6.04 28.96
C ILE A 112 -2.17 -7.35 29.62
N GLN A 113 -2.33 -7.40 30.95
CA GLN A 113 -2.19 -8.62 31.74
C GLN A 113 -3.56 -9.26 31.89
N VAL A 114 -3.99 -9.98 30.86
CA VAL A 114 -5.19 -10.81 31.00
C VAL A 114 -4.80 -12.10 31.70
N ASP A 115 -5.59 -12.54 32.67
CA ASP A 115 -5.47 -13.89 33.18
C ASP A 115 -5.87 -14.86 32.08
N THR A 116 -4.86 -15.34 31.36
CA THR A 116 -5.04 -16.31 30.27
C THR A 116 -5.05 -17.76 30.79
N ALA A 117 -4.98 -17.96 32.12
CA ALA A 117 -5.13 -19.25 32.75
C ALA A 117 -6.62 -19.64 32.80
N LEU A 118 -7.20 -19.92 31.63
CA LEU A 118 -8.56 -20.42 31.52
C LEU A 118 -8.66 -21.81 32.15
N THR A 119 -9.48 -21.94 33.18
CA THR A 119 -9.89 -23.24 33.70
C THR A 119 -10.66 -24.02 32.63
N ASP A 120 -10.72 -25.34 32.77
CA ASP A 120 -11.51 -26.17 31.85
C ASP A 120 -13.00 -25.83 31.87
N GLU A 121 -13.50 -25.33 33.00
CA GLU A 121 -14.88 -24.89 33.17
C GLU A 121 -15.15 -23.59 32.41
N GLU A 122 -14.29 -22.58 32.58
CA GLU A 122 -14.39 -21.32 31.81
C GLU A 122 -14.23 -21.58 30.31
N LEU A 123 -13.28 -22.44 29.92
CA LEU A 123 -13.07 -22.79 28.53
C LEU A 123 -14.29 -23.52 27.95
N ARG A 124 -14.94 -24.41 28.71
CA ARG A 124 -16.18 -25.06 28.29
C ARG A 124 -17.33 -24.05 28.17
N ALA A 125 -17.46 -23.09 29.08
CA ALA A 125 -18.47 -22.04 28.97
C ALA A 125 -18.28 -21.15 27.74
N ILE A 126 -17.03 -20.79 27.42
CA ILE A 126 -16.71 -20.06 26.17
C ILE A 126 -17.02 -20.95 24.96
N TYR A 127 -16.65 -22.23 25.00
CA TYR A 127 -16.93 -23.18 23.92
C TYR A 127 -18.43 -23.29 23.58
N GLU A 128 -19.26 -23.44 24.61
CA GLU A 128 -20.71 -23.59 24.47
C GLU A 128 -21.37 -22.32 23.94
N ARG A 129 -20.84 -21.15 24.32
CA ARG A 129 -21.29 -19.85 23.85
C ARG A 129 -20.88 -19.57 22.40
N GLU A 130 -19.60 -19.74 22.08
CA GLU A 130 -19.02 -19.38 20.78
C GLU A 130 -19.27 -20.45 19.71
N GLN A 131 -19.48 -21.70 20.11
CA GLN A 131 -19.68 -22.85 19.22
C GLN A 131 -18.65 -22.90 18.08
N PRO A 132 -17.35 -22.86 18.41
CA PRO A 132 -16.28 -22.69 17.44
C PRO A 132 -16.21 -23.91 16.51
N GLY A 133 -16.23 -23.65 15.20
CA GLY A 133 -16.25 -24.73 14.21
C GLY A 133 -17.60 -25.42 14.06
N LEU A 134 -18.69 -24.85 14.59
CA LEU A 134 -20.04 -25.27 14.24
C LEU A 134 -20.22 -25.26 12.72
N GLN A 135 -20.68 -26.39 12.20
CA GLN A 135 -21.11 -26.55 10.83
C GLN A 135 -22.59 -26.92 10.82
N VAL A 136 -23.30 -26.45 9.79
CA VAL A 136 -24.68 -26.82 9.54
C VAL A 136 -24.77 -27.49 8.17
N ARG A 137 -25.54 -28.57 8.07
CA ARG A 137 -25.98 -29.11 6.78
C ARG A 137 -27.36 -28.56 6.51
N ALA A 138 -27.53 -27.90 5.37
CA ALA A 138 -28.81 -27.33 5.01
C ALA A 138 -29.22 -27.67 3.58
N ARG A 139 -30.53 -27.70 3.36
CA ARG A 139 -31.15 -27.63 2.04
C ARG A 139 -31.68 -26.23 1.81
N HIS A 140 -31.70 -25.79 0.55
CA HIS A 140 -32.37 -24.54 0.20
C HIS A 140 -33.19 -24.62 -1.09
N ILE A 141 -34.15 -23.69 -1.20
CA ILE A 141 -34.87 -23.37 -2.43
C ILE A 141 -34.53 -21.93 -2.75
N LEU A 142 -33.91 -21.69 -3.91
CA LEU A 142 -33.64 -20.36 -4.42
C LEU A 142 -34.69 -20.00 -5.48
N LEU A 143 -35.37 -18.87 -5.29
CA LEU A 143 -36.12 -18.19 -6.34
C LEU A 143 -35.42 -16.90 -6.71
N ARG A 144 -34.86 -16.84 -7.91
CA ARG A 144 -34.05 -15.71 -8.38
C ARG A 144 -34.91 -14.48 -8.61
N VAL A 145 -34.35 -13.34 -8.24
CA VAL A 145 -34.90 -12.02 -8.57
C VAL A 145 -33.83 -11.30 -9.40
N PRO A 146 -34.11 -10.98 -10.68
CA PRO A 146 -33.20 -10.17 -11.48
C PRO A 146 -32.94 -8.80 -10.83
N PRO A 147 -31.72 -8.24 -10.95
CA PRO A 147 -31.41 -6.92 -10.38
C PRO A 147 -32.32 -5.80 -10.89
N ASP A 148 -32.87 -5.96 -12.09
CA ASP A 148 -33.77 -5.03 -12.79
C ASP A 148 -35.26 -5.43 -12.67
N ALA A 149 -35.60 -6.36 -11.79
CA ALA A 149 -36.98 -6.78 -11.58
C ALA A 149 -37.87 -5.61 -11.12
N THR A 150 -39.02 -5.46 -11.78
CA THR A 150 -40.07 -4.53 -11.35
C THR A 150 -40.62 -4.93 -9.97
N PRO A 151 -41.21 -3.99 -9.21
CA PRO A 151 -41.87 -4.32 -7.94
C PRO A 151 -42.88 -5.46 -8.06
N ALA A 152 -43.69 -5.45 -9.13
CA ALA A 152 -44.68 -6.51 -9.38
C ALA A 152 -44.04 -7.89 -9.63
N GLN A 153 -42.90 -7.95 -10.34
CA GLN A 153 -42.17 -9.21 -10.52
C GLN A 153 -41.60 -9.71 -9.20
N ARG A 154 -40.96 -8.83 -8.42
CA ARG A 154 -40.41 -9.18 -7.11
C ARG A 154 -41.50 -9.67 -6.15
N ASP A 155 -42.65 -9.00 -6.13
CA ASP A 155 -43.81 -9.41 -5.32
C ASP A 155 -44.36 -10.77 -5.73
N SER A 156 -44.40 -11.08 -7.03
CA SER A 156 -44.81 -12.39 -7.52
C SER A 156 -43.85 -13.50 -7.09
N VAL A 157 -42.53 -13.26 -7.14
CA VAL A 157 -41.54 -14.24 -6.69
C VAL A 157 -41.61 -14.42 -5.17
N LEU A 158 -41.81 -13.33 -4.42
CA LEU A 158 -42.00 -13.38 -2.96
C LEU A 158 -43.26 -14.15 -2.56
N ALA A 159 -44.37 -13.97 -3.30
CA ALA A 159 -45.60 -14.74 -3.07
C ALA A 159 -45.37 -16.24 -3.26
N LEU A 160 -44.63 -16.63 -4.30
CA LEU A 160 -44.23 -18.03 -4.51
C LEU A 160 -43.30 -18.53 -3.40
N ALA A 161 -42.32 -17.73 -2.98
CA ALA A 161 -41.43 -18.08 -1.88
C ALA A 161 -42.22 -18.36 -0.58
N ARG A 162 -43.21 -17.52 -0.28
CA ARG A 162 -44.07 -17.68 0.90
C ARG A 162 -44.95 -18.93 0.83
N ASP A 163 -45.52 -19.24 -0.35
CA ASP A 163 -46.27 -20.48 -0.55
C ASP A 163 -45.38 -21.72 -0.30
N LEU A 164 -44.20 -21.76 -0.92
CA LEU A 164 -43.26 -22.87 -0.77
C LEU A 164 -42.76 -23.01 0.67
N GLN A 165 -42.49 -21.89 1.34
CA GLN A 165 -42.10 -21.87 2.76
C GLN A 165 -43.21 -22.45 3.62
N GLN A 166 -44.47 -22.04 3.42
CA GLN A 166 -45.61 -22.54 4.18
C GLN A 166 -45.84 -24.04 3.94
N ARG A 167 -45.71 -24.49 2.69
CA ARG A 167 -45.79 -25.92 2.34
C ARG A 167 -44.70 -26.73 3.03
N ALA A 168 -43.46 -26.25 2.98
CA ALA A 168 -42.30 -26.88 3.63
C ALA A 168 -42.47 -26.94 5.15
N ALA A 169 -42.89 -25.83 5.78
CA ALA A 169 -43.17 -25.77 7.21
C ALA A 169 -44.34 -26.68 7.64
N SER A 170 -45.28 -26.94 6.73
CA SER A 170 -46.40 -27.87 6.94
C SER A 170 -46.03 -29.35 6.72
N GLY A 171 -44.75 -29.66 6.49
CA GLY A 171 -44.25 -31.03 6.36
C GLY A 171 -44.24 -31.59 4.93
N ALA A 172 -44.42 -30.76 3.90
CA ALA A 172 -44.18 -31.19 2.53
C ALA A 172 -42.69 -31.61 2.34
N ASP A 173 -42.44 -32.53 1.40
CA ASP A 173 -41.07 -32.97 1.10
C ASP A 173 -40.25 -31.82 0.51
N PHE A 174 -39.34 -31.30 1.34
CA PHE A 174 -38.46 -30.18 0.97
C PHE A 174 -37.60 -30.50 -0.25
N ALA A 175 -37.11 -31.74 -0.37
CA ALA A 175 -36.24 -32.13 -1.48
C ALA A 175 -37.02 -32.16 -2.80
N ALA A 176 -38.29 -32.58 -2.76
CA ALA A 176 -39.18 -32.51 -3.92
C ALA A 176 -39.46 -31.06 -4.32
N LEU A 177 -39.80 -30.19 -3.35
CA LEU A 177 -40.02 -28.76 -3.60
C LEU A 177 -38.77 -28.09 -4.18
N ALA A 178 -37.60 -28.38 -3.63
CA ALA A 178 -36.33 -27.85 -4.16
C ALA A 178 -36.05 -28.35 -5.58
N SER A 179 -36.30 -29.63 -5.87
CA SER A 179 -36.10 -30.18 -7.21
C SER A 179 -37.05 -29.58 -8.26
N GLU A 180 -38.27 -29.25 -7.85
CA GLU A 180 -39.31 -28.71 -8.74
C GLU A 180 -39.18 -27.19 -8.94
N TYR A 181 -38.92 -26.44 -7.87
CA TYR A 181 -39.02 -24.97 -7.87
C TYR A 181 -37.69 -24.23 -7.74
N SER A 182 -36.63 -24.86 -7.22
CA SER A 182 -35.36 -24.15 -6.99
C SER A 182 -34.67 -23.81 -8.31
N GLN A 183 -34.22 -22.57 -8.42
CA GLN A 183 -33.47 -22.02 -9.53
C GLN A 183 -31.97 -21.95 -9.22
N ASP A 184 -31.52 -22.66 -8.19
CA ASP A 184 -30.09 -22.89 -7.95
C ASP A 184 -29.58 -24.10 -8.76
N PRO A 185 -28.75 -23.90 -9.80
CA PRO A 185 -28.26 -24.98 -10.64
C PRO A 185 -27.35 -25.98 -9.89
N GLY A 186 -26.74 -25.56 -8.78
CA GLY A 186 -25.80 -26.39 -8.01
C GLY A 186 -26.50 -27.45 -7.15
N SER A 187 -27.59 -27.06 -6.48
CA SER A 187 -28.25 -27.92 -5.49
C SER A 187 -29.67 -28.38 -5.86
N ALA A 188 -30.38 -27.70 -6.78
CA ALA A 188 -31.79 -28.02 -7.06
C ALA A 188 -32.01 -29.50 -7.39
N ARG A 189 -31.18 -30.07 -8.29
CA ARG A 189 -31.25 -31.49 -8.68
C ARG A 189 -30.89 -32.47 -7.55
N GLN A 190 -30.29 -31.99 -6.48
CA GLN A 190 -29.92 -32.75 -5.27
C GLN A 190 -30.92 -32.48 -4.13
N GLY A 191 -32.12 -32.02 -4.47
CA GLY A 191 -33.14 -31.63 -3.50
C GLY A 191 -32.72 -30.46 -2.63
N GLY A 192 -31.93 -29.53 -3.18
CA GLY A 192 -31.48 -28.32 -2.50
C GLY A 192 -30.30 -28.50 -1.54
N ASP A 193 -29.70 -29.69 -1.43
CA ASP A 193 -28.62 -29.98 -0.47
C ASP A 193 -27.35 -29.17 -0.77
N LEU A 194 -26.86 -28.45 0.24
CA LEU A 194 -25.64 -27.65 0.19
C LEU A 194 -24.44 -28.33 0.87
N GLY A 195 -24.64 -29.49 1.48
CA GLY A 195 -23.64 -30.13 2.33
C GLY A 195 -23.40 -29.36 3.64
N LEU A 196 -22.33 -29.72 4.35
CA LEU A 196 -21.91 -29.04 5.58
C LEU A 196 -21.16 -27.75 5.23
N PHE A 197 -21.53 -26.66 5.89
CA PHE A 197 -20.80 -25.40 5.81
C PHE A 197 -20.65 -24.75 7.19
N GLY A 198 -19.52 -24.07 7.38
CA GLY A 198 -19.22 -23.26 8.56
C GLY A 198 -19.52 -21.79 8.33
N ARG A 199 -19.34 -20.98 9.38
CA ARG A 199 -19.44 -19.51 9.28
C ARG A 199 -18.41 -18.93 8.31
N GLY A 200 -18.77 -17.83 7.64
CA GLY A 200 -17.98 -17.14 6.61
C GLY A 200 -18.00 -17.81 5.22
N GLN A 201 -18.77 -18.88 5.03
CA GLN A 201 -18.82 -19.61 3.75
C GLN A 201 -20.03 -19.26 2.89
N MET A 202 -21.07 -18.66 3.49
CA MET A 202 -22.29 -18.22 2.81
C MET A 202 -22.42 -16.69 2.88
N VAL A 203 -23.30 -16.11 2.05
CA VAL A 203 -23.59 -14.67 2.16
C VAL A 203 -24.25 -14.36 3.51
N PRO A 204 -23.94 -13.21 4.14
CA PRO A 204 -24.36 -12.92 5.52
C PRO A 204 -25.84 -13.19 5.84
N PRO A 205 -26.83 -12.71 5.05
CA PRO A 205 -28.25 -12.95 5.37
C PRO A 205 -28.64 -14.43 5.32
N PHE A 206 -28.05 -15.22 4.43
CA PHE A 206 -28.31 -16.66 4.35
C PHE A 206 -27.69 -17.39 5.55
N GLU A 207 -26.45 -17.05 5.87
CA GLU A 207 -25.72 -17.65 6.99
C GLU A 207 -26.42 -17.39 8.32
N GLU A 208 -26.79 -16.14 8.59
CA GLU A 208 -27.49 -15.75 9.82
C GLU A 208 -28.77 -16.57 10.01
N ALA A 209 -29.58 -16.70 8.96
CA ALA A 209 -30.80 -17.50 9.00
C ALA A 209 -30.50 -19.00 9.19
N ALA A 210 -29.57 -19.58 8.44
CA ALA A 210 -29.24 -21.01 8.53
C ALA A 210 -28.71 -21.38 9.93
N PHE A 211 -27.83 -20.57 10.51
CA PHE A 211 -27.24 -20.85 11.83
C PHE A 211 -28.20 -20.58 12.99
N ALA A 212 -29.27 -19.80 12.79
CA ALA A 212 -30.33 -19.59 13.78
C ALA A 212 -31.33 -20.77 13.87
N LEU A 213 -31.50 -21.54 12.80
CA LEU A 213 -32.46 -22.65 12.73
C LEU A 213 -32.04 -23.88 13.56
N GLN A 214 -33.03 -24.53 14.17
CA GLN A 214 -32.87 -25.87 14.74
C GLN A 214 -32.91 -26.95 13.66
N VAL A 215 -32.40 -28.15 14.00
CA VAL A 215 -32.45 -29.30 13.09
C VAL A 215 -33.92 -29.65 12.78
N GLY A 216 -34.24 -29.71 11.48
CA GLY A 216 -35.57 -29.95 10.94
C GLY A 216 -36.40 -28.70 10.70
N GLU A 217 -35.98 -27.54 11.20
CA GLU A 217 -36.70 -26.27 11.08
C GLU A 217 -36.54 -25.67 9.67
N VAL A 218 -37.58 -24.94 9.23
CA VAL A 218 -37.61 -24.21 7.96
C VAL A 218 -37.60 -22.72 8.26
N SER A 219 -36.74 -21.95 7.59
CA SER A 219 -36.65 -20.49 7.76
C SER A 219 -37.91 -19.76 7.31
N ASP A 220 -38.03 -18.51 7.73
CA ASP A 220 -38.75 -17.51 6.94
C ASP A 220 -38.10 -17.32 5.56
N VAL A 221 -38.76 -16.57 4.67
CA VAL A 221 -38.17 -16.23 3.37
C VAL A 221 -37.01 -15.26 3.58
N VAL A 222 -35.80 -15.69 3.21
CA VAL A 222 -34.56 -14.93 3.36
C VAL A 222 -34.22 -14.25 2.04
N GLU A 223 -34.02 -12.93 2.05
CA GLU A 223 -33.61 -12.19 0.87
C GLU A 223 -32.08 -12.04 0.81
N THR A 224 -31.51 -12.30 -0.36
CA THR A 224 -30.08 -12.07 -0.63
C THR A 224 -29.92 -11.46 -2.03
N PRO A 225 -28.70 -11.04 -2.43
CA PRO A 225 -28.47 -10.53 -3.80
C PRO A 225 -28.83 -11.51 -4.93
N PHE A 226 -29.03 -12.79 -4.62
CA PHE A 226 -29.43 -13.82 -5.60
C PHE A 226 -30.95 -13.97 -5.76
N GLY A 227 -31.74 -13.42 -4.83
CA GLY A 227 -33.19 -13.58 -4.78
C GLY A 227 -33.68 -14.04 -3.41
N PHE A 228 -34.78 -14.78 -3.37
CA PHE A 228 -35.41 -15.29 -2.16
C PHE A 228 -35.03 -16.75 -1.90
N HIS A 229 -34.71 -17.04 -0.64
CA HIS A 229 -34.26 -18.34 -0.17
C HIS A 229 -35.22 -18.87 0.89
N ILE A 230 -35.45 -20.17 0.85
CA ILE A 230 -36.10 -20.93 1.92
C ILE A 230 -35.09 -21.96 2.35
N ILE A 231 -34.77 -22.02 3.63
CA ILE A 231 -33.66 -22.82 4.15
C ILE A 231 -34.24 -23.85 5.12
N LYS A 232 -33.74 -25.09 5.06
CA LYS A 232 -34.02 -26.12 6.04
C LYS A 232 -32.72 -26.72 6.56
N VAL A 233 -32.51 -26.70 7.86
CA VAL A 233 -31.33 -27.34 8.47
C VAL A 233 -31.61 -28.81 8.72
N GLU A 234 -30.71 -29.68 8.28
CA GLU A 234 -30.82 -31.14 8.45
C GLU A 234 -29.87 -31.68 9.52
N GLU A 235 -28.73 -31.02 9.71
CA GLU A 235 -27.71 -31.46 10.66
C GLU A 235 -27.01 -30.24 11.24
N ARG A 236 -26.64 -30.32 12.51
CA ARG A 236 -25.72 -29.39 13.16
C ARG A 236 -24.58 -30.20 13.73
N HIS A 237 -23.37 -29.92 13.27
CA HIS A 237 -22.16 -30.59 13.73
C HIS A 237 -21.29 -29.57 14.45
N LEU A 238 -21.25 -29.66 15.77
CA LEU A 238 -20.26 -28.98 16.59
C LEU A 238 -19.20 -30.03 16.96
N PRO A 239 -17.89 -29.77 16.79
CA PRO A 239 -16.86 -30.68 17.25
C PRO A 239 -17.03 -31.01 18.73
N ASP A 240 -16.49 -32.14 19.18
CA ASP A 240 -16.49 -32.41 20.60
C ASP A 240 -15.44 -31.54 21.31
N PHE A 241 -15.80 -30.96 22.45
CA PHE A 241 -14.92 -30.08 23.20
C PHE A 241 -13.61 -30.78 23.58
N GLU A 242 -13.65 -32.02 24.07
CA GLU A 242 -12.46 -32.74 24.52
C GLU A 242 -11.52 -33.04 23.34
N GLN A 243 -12.06 -33.22 22.14
CA GLN A 243 -11.25 -33.44 20.93
C GLN A 243 -10.46 -32.20 20.49
N ILE A 244 -10.96 -31.00 20.78
CA ILE A 244 -10.35 -29.75 20.30
C ILE A 244 -9.85 -28.83 21.43
N LYS A 245 -9.96 -29.28 22.68
CA LYS A 245 -9.71 -28.51 23.90
C LYS A 245 -8.41 -27.70 23.87
N ASP A 246 -7.28 -28.35 23.56
CA ASP A 246 -5.98 -27.68 23.57
C ASP A 246 -5.86 -26.59 22.49
N ARG A 247 -6.30 -26.90 21.26
CA ARG A 247 -6.35 -25.92 20.17
C ARG A 247 -7.31 -24.78 20.49
N PHE A 248 -8.47 -25.10 21.07
CA PHE A 248 -9.46 -24.11 21.43
C PHE A 248 -8.99 -23.23 22.58
N ARG A 249 -8.23 -23.76 23.54
CA ARG A 249 -7.59 -22.96 24.59
C ARG A 249 -6.69 -21.88 24.00
N GLU A 250 -5.82 -22.25 23.06
CA GLU A 250 -4.93 -21.26 22.44
C GLU A 250 -5.68 -20.24 21.57
N TYR A 251 -6.74 -20.66 20.88
CA TYR A 251 -7.66 -19.76 20.19
C TYR A 251 -8.35 -18.78 21.14
N ALA A 252 -8.92 -19.29 22.25
CA ALA A 252 -9.63 -18.50 23.23
C ALA A 252 -8.70 -17.48 23.91
N LYS A 253 -7.48 -17.90 24.30
CA LYS A 253 -6.46 -17.00 24.82
C LYS A 253 -6.12 -15.88 23.84
N SER A 254 -5.91 -16.23 22.57
CA SER A 254 -5.57 -15.24 21.53
C SER A 254 -6.71 -14.24 21.30
N THR A 255 -7.95 -14.72 21.32
CA THR A 255 -9.16 -13.89 21.15
C THR A 255 -9.33 -12.94 22.33
N ILE A 256 -9.25 -13.46 23.56
CA ILE A 256 -9.34 -12.66 24.78
C ILE A 256 -8.24 -11.60 24.83
N LEU A 257 -7.02 -11.94 24.42
CA LEU A 257 -5.90 -11.00 24.36
C LEU A 257 -6.17 -9.88 23.35
N LEU A 258 -6.68 -10.22 22.16
CA LEU A 258 -7.03 -9.25 21.12
C LEU A 258 -8.16 -8.31 21.58
N GLU A 259 -9.23 -8.85 22.18
CA GLU A 259 -10.33 -8.06 22.71
C GLU A 259 -9.86 -7.10 23.82
N ALA A 260 -8.98 -7.56 24.70
CA ALA A 260 -8.38 -6.73 25.74
C ALA A 260 -7.48 -5.64 25.14
N GLU A 261 -6.74 -5.94 24.08
CA GLU A 261 -5.93 -4.97 23.35
C GLU A 261 -6.79 -3.91 22.68
N GLU A 262 -7.84 -4.30 21.96
CA GLU A 262 -8.79 -3.38 21.34
C GLU A 262 -9.47 -2.49 22.39
N ALA A 263 -9.90 -3.06 23.51
CA ALA A 263 -10.51 -2.30 24.60
C ALA A 263 -9.52 -1.31 25.23
N TYR A 264 -8.27 -1.74 25.46
CA TYR A 264 -7.22 -0.86 25.98
C TYR A 264 -6.94 0.31 25.04
N VAL A 265 -6.69 0.02 23.76
CA VAL A 265 -6.41 1.02 22.73
C VAL A 265 -7.58 2.00 22.63
N LYS A 266 -8.82 1.50 22.57
CA LYS A 266 -10.02 2.34 22.54
C LYS A 266 -10.09 3.28 23.74
N ASN A 267 -9.93 2.75 24.95
CA ASN A 267 -9.99 3.54 26.19
C ASN A 267 -8.86 4.57 26.29
N LEU A 268 -7.69 4.27 25.72
CA LEU A 268 -6.57 5.20 25.64
C LEU A 268 -6.81 6.31 24.61
N VAL A 269 -7.32 5.96 23.43
CA VAL A 269 -7.37 6.84 22.25
C VAL A 269 -8.62 7.72 22.23
N GLU A 270 -9.80 7.19 22.57
CA GLU A 270 -11.06 7.95 22.51
C GLU A 270 -11.02 9.28 23.29
N PRO A 271 -10.48 9.35 24.52
CA PRO A 271 -10.40 10.60 25.28
C PRO A 271 -9.47 11.65 24.65
N LEU A 272 -8.56 11.24 23.75
CA LEU A 272 -7.59 12.12 23.11
C LEU A 272 -8.17 12.89 21.93
N ARG A 273 -9.33 12.48 21.40
CA ARG A 273 -10.06 13.17 20.32
C ARG A 273 -9.17 13.43 19.09
N ILE A 274 -8.92 12.38 18.32
CA ILE A 274 -8.16 12.49 17.07
C ILE A 274 -8.99 13.23 16.02
N GLU A 275 -8.51 14.38 15.58
CA GLU A 275 -9.12 15.24 14.57
C GLU A 275 -8.19 15.32 13.34
N VAL A 276 -8.67 14.84 12.20
CA VAL A 276 -7.99 14.98 10.90
C VAL A 276 -8.40 16.31 10.29
N HIS A 277 -7.42 17.12 9.89
CA HIS A 277 -7.69 18.43 9.29
C HIS A 277 -8.08 18.29 7.81
N ASP A 278 -8.95 19.17 7.31
CA ASP A 278 -9.48 19.11 5.93
C ASP A 278 -8.37 19.20 4.86
N ASP A 279 -7.30 19.93 5.15
CA ASP A 279 -6.15 20.11 4.27
C ASP A 279 -5.21 18.89 4.27
N ALA A 280 -5.41 17.92 5.16
CA ALA A 280 -4.55 16.75 5.28
C ALA A 280 -4.62 15.83 4.07
N TYR A 281 -5.76 15.74 3.39
CA TYR A 281 -5.96 14.82 2.26
C TYR A 281 -5.11 15.20 1.06
N GLU A 282 -5.11 16.48 0.69
CA GLU A 282 -4.30 16.99 -0.42
C GLU A 282 -2.80 16.90 -0.12
N VAL A 283 -2.39 17.23 1.11
CA VAL A 283 -1.00 17.04 1.53
C VAL A 283 -0.60 15.56 1.48
N THR A 284 -1.49 14.65 1.91
CA THR A 284 -1.25 13.20 1.84
C THR A 284 -1.04 12.74 0.41
N ARG A 285 -1.90 13.18 -0.53
CA ARG A 285 -1.77 12.85 -1.95
C ARG A 285 -0.50 13.43 -2.57
N GLU A 286 -0.14 14.65 -2.21
CA GLU A 286 1.11 15.28 -2.66
C GLU A 286 2.34 14.50 -2.20
N LEU A 287 2.40 14.13 -0.91
CA LEU A 287 3.49 13.35 -0.33
C LEU A 287 3.53 11.90 -0.85
N ALA A 288 2.38 11.31 -1.16
CA ALA A 288 2.32 10.00 -1.82
C ALA A 288 2.86 10.08 -3.27
N ARG A 289 2.59 11.18 -3.98
CA ARG A 289 3.09 11.40 -5.34
C ARG A 289 4.59 11.68 -5.36
N LYS A 290 5.06 12.53 -4.44
CA LYS A 290 6.45 13.03 -4.38
C LYS A 290 7.05 12.88 -2.98
N PRO A 291 7.28 11.66 -2.48
CA PRO A 291 7.85 11.43 -1.14
C PRO A 291 9.26 12.02 -0.95
N GLU A 292 10.00 12.26 -2.03
CA GLU A 292 11.34 12.89 -2.07
C GLU A 292 11.32 14.42 -1.97
N MET A 293 10.16 15.06 -2.09
CA MET A 293 10.09 16.52 -2.14
C MET A 293 10.71 17.15 -0.89
N LYS A 294 11.53 18.19 -1.07
CA LYS A 294 12.12 18.91 0.07
C LYS A 294 11.07 19.80 0.72
N LEU A 295 10.63 19.44 1.91
CA LEU A 295 9.74 20.27 2.71
C LEU A 295 10.54 21.39 3.40
N SER A 296 10.03 22.62 3.33
CA SER A 296 10.53 23.70 4.20
C SER A 296 10.24 23.36 5.67
N PRO A 297 10.97 23.92 6.65
CA PRO A 297 10.69 23.66 8.07
C PRO A 297 9.24 23.94 8.46
N ARG A 298 8.63 24.99 7.88
CA ARG A 298 7.21 25.32 8.08
C ARG A 298 6.28 24.29 7.47
N ALA A 299 6.58 23.80 6.26
CA ALA A 299 5.78 22.79 5.59
C ALA A 299 5.87 21.45 6.33
N ALA A 300 7.07 21.05 6.76
CA ALA A 300 7.28 19.83 7.54
C ALA A 300 6.55 19.87 8.89
N ALA A 301 6.54 21.02 9.57
CA ALA A 301 5.84 21.19 10.85
C ALA A 301 4.32 21.41 10.74
N ARG A 302 3.75 21.38 9.51
CA ARG A 302 2.30 21.52 9.32
C ARG A 302 1.57 20.34 9.98
N THR A 303 0.70 20.62 10.93
CA THR A 303 -0.20 19.64 11.54
C THR A 303 -1.23 19.15 10.53
N LEU A 304 -1.36 17.84 10.37
CA LEU A 304 -2.35 17.17 9.53
C LEU A 304 -3.40 16.42 10.36
N VAL A 305 -3.00 15.95 11.54
CA VAL A 305 -3.89 15.36 12.53
C VAL A 305 -3.54 15.96 13.89
N SER A 306 -4.55 16.36 14.65
CA SER A 306 -4.38 16.83 16.02
C SER A 306 -5.06 15.89 17.01
N TYR A 307 -4.50 15.82 18.22
CA TYR A 307 -5.10 15.12 19.34
C TYR A 307 -4.59 15.71 20.64
N LYS A 308 -5.25 15.42 21.76
CA LYS A 308 -4.88 15.95 23.07
C LYS A 308 -3.46 15.49 23.44
N GLY A 309 -2.52 16.43 23.44
CA GLY A 309 -1.13 16.19 23.83
C GLY A 309 -0.18 15.87 22.67
N GLY A 310 -0.62 15.97 21.42
CA GLY A 310 0.25 15.74 20.26
C GLY A 310 -0.39 16.07 18.91
N ALA A 311 0.33 15.75 17.85
CA ALA A 311 -0.10 15.94 16.47
C ALA A 311 0.70 15.02 15.55
N LEU A 312 0.10 14.65 14.41
CA LEU A 312 0.82 14.10 13.26
C LEU A 312 1.08 15.23 12.25
N THR A 313 2.34 15.41 11.89
CA THR A 313 2.81 16.45 10.97
C THR A 313 3.03 15.94 9.55
N ALA A 314 3.11 16.86 8.58
CA ALA A 314 3.45 16.51 7.20
C ALA A 314 4.84 15.90 7.06
N GLY A 315 5.80 16.31 7.90
CA GLY A 315 7.14 15.71 7.93
C GLY A 315 7.11 14.25 8.37
N GLU A 316 6.35 13.94 9.43
CA GLU A 316 6.17 12.55 9.90
C GLU A 316 5.44 11.71 8.84
N LEU A 317 4.35 12.24 8.27
CA LEU A 317 3.62 11.57 7.19
C LEU A 317 4.53 11.29 5.98
N GLN A 318 5.42 12.22 5.62
CA GLN A 318 6.38 12.00 4.54
C GLN A 318 7.31 10.81 4.83
N GLN A 319 7.78 10.67 6.08
CA GLN A 319 8.60 9.52 6.47
C GLN A 319 7.83 8.21 6.36
N PHE A 320 6.52 8.20 6.68
CA PHE A 320 5.66 7.04 6.43
C PHE A 320 5.51 6.75 4.93
N MET A 321 5.26 7.76 4.09
CA MET A 321 5.11 7.58 2.64
C MET A 321 6.37 6.99 1.99
N ARG A 322 7.56 7.32 2.49
CA ARG A 322 8.85 6.77 2.02
C ARG A 322 9.01 5.27 2.29
N ARG A 323 8.23 4.69 3.22
CA ARG A 323 8.21 3.25 3.52
C ARG A 323 7.42 2.44 2.50
N PHE A 324 6.45 3.06 1.84
CA PHE A 324 5.64 2.40 0.83
C PHE A 324 6.36 2.31 -0.51
N ASP A 325 6.09 1.27 -1.29
CA ASP A 325 6.53 1.19 -2.68
C ASP A 325 5.65 2.05 -3.61
N ALA A 326 6.03 2.13 -4.89
CA ALA A 326 5.32 2.96 -5.85
C ALA A 326 3.86 2.50 -6.09
N ASN A 327 3.58 1.20 -6.02
CA ASN A 327 2.23 0.66 -6.23
C ASN A 327 1.33 0.99 -5.04
N GLN A 328 1.86 0.83 -3.82
CA GLN A 328 1.17 1.18 -2.58
C GLN A 328 0.85 2.68 -2.53
N ARG A 329 1.82 3.55 -2.85
CA ARG A 329 1.55 5.00 -2.96
C ARG A 329 0.57 5.33 -4.07
N GLY A 330 0.67 4.65 -5.21
CA GLY A 330 -0.29 4.77 -6.32
C GLY A 330 -1.72 4.43 -5.89
N ALA A 331 -1.91 3.42 -5.05
CA ALA A 331 -3.22 3.09 -4.48
C ALA A 331 -3.73 4.20 -3.54
N ILE A 332 -2.87 4.76 -2.68
CA ILE A 332 -3.23 5.88 -1.77
C ILE A 332 -3.76 7.09 -2.54
N LEU A 333 -3.18 7.40 -3.71
CA LEU A 333 -3.66 8.49 -4.57
C LEU A 333 -5.12 8.33 -5.00
N GLN A 334 -5.63 7.10 -5.05
CA GLN A 334 -6.99 6.77 -5.48
C GLN A 334 -7.97 6.61 -4.30
N PHE A 335 -7.50 6.77 -3.05
CA PHE A 335 -8.38 6.63 -1.90
C PHE A 335 -9.38 7.78 -1.83
N PRO A 336 -10.66 7.50 -1.54
CA PRO A 336 -11.61 8.54 -1.16
C PRO A 336 -11.18 9.17 0.17
N ASP A 337 -11.60 10.40 0.44
CA ASP A 337 -11.17 11.17 1.60
C ASP A 337 -11.49 10.46 2.91
N GLU A 338 -12.60 9.72 3.00
CA GLU A 338 -12.98 8.95 4.17
C GLU A 338 -11.92 7.88 4.52
N ARG A 339 -11.37 7.23 3.48
CA ARG A 339 -10.33 6.21 3.65
C ARG A 339 -8.97 6.84 3.99
N LEU A 340 -8.67 8.03 3.45
CA LEU A 340 -7.49 8.79 3.87
C LEU A 340 -7.61 9.24 5.33
N ALA A 341 -8.79 9.68 5.76
CA ALA A 341 -9.06 10.06 7.13
C ALA A 341 -8.85 8.88 8.09
N GLU A 342 -9.35 7.69 7.74
CA GLU A 342 -9.10 6.47 8.51
C GLU A 342 -7.60 6.15 8.61
N MET A 343 -6.89 6.16 7.48
CA MET A 343 -5.44 5.93 7.45
C MET A 343 -4.69 6.91 8.36
N LEU A 344 -5.00 8.21 8.29
CA LEU A 344 -4.37 9.24 9.11
C LEU A 344 -4.68 9.07 10.60
N ARG A 345 -5.91 8.64 10.95
CA ARG A 345 -6.25 8.30 12.34
C ARG A 345 -5.46 7.09 12.83
N THR A 346 -5.30 6.06 12.01
CA THR A 346 -4.49 4.88 12.35
C THR A 346 -3.03 5.26 12.60
N LEU A 347 -2.44 6.13 11.78
CA LEU A 347 -1.07 6.61 11.98
C LEU A 347 -0.94 7.44 13.27
N ALA A 348 -1.90 8.32 13.56
CA ALA A 348 -1.91 9.07 14.82
C ALA A 348 -2.08 8.15 16.04
N GLN A 349 -2.90 7.10 15.93
CA GLN A 349 -3.06 6.08 16.96
C GLN A 349 -1.76 5.30 17.23
N GLU A 350 -1.03 4.91 16.18
CA GLU A 350 0.28 4.25 16.33
C GLU A 350 1.26 5.14 17.09
N GLU A 351 1.33 6.43 16.75
CA GLU A 351 2.18 7.40 17.46
C GLU A 351 1.74 7.59 18.92
N ILE A 352 0.43 7.64 19.21
CA ILE A 352 -0.09 7.69 20.58
C ILE A 352 0.37 6.48 21.39
N LEU A 353 0.32 5.27 20.81
CA LEU A 353 0.75 4.05 21.50
C LEU A 353 2.26 4.05 21.77
N ILE A 354 3.08 4.50 20.82
CA ILE A 354 4.53 4.64 21.01
C ILE A 354 4.84 5.67 22.10
N GLN A 355 4.14 6.81 22.11
CA GLN A 355 4.31 7.83 23.15
C GLN A 355 3.88 7.32 24.52
N GLU A 356 2.77 6.58 24.60
CA GLU A 356 2.30 5.98 25.84
C GLU A 356 3.28 4.92 26.36
N ALA A 357 3.81 4.06 25.48
CA ALA A 357 4.85 3.10 25.82
C ALA A 357 6.07 3.78 26.44
N ARG A 358 6.60 4.82 25.78
CA ARG A 358 7.75 5.59 26.27
C ARG A 358 7.47 6.30 27.59
N ARG A 359 6.27 6.87 27.79
CA ARG A 359 5.86 7.50 29.05
C ARG A 359 5.86 6.52 30.21
N ASN A 360 5.53 5.25 29.95
CA ASN A 360 5.56 4.17 30.93
C ASN A 360 6.95 3.51 31.05
N GLY A 361 8.00 4.09 30.44
CA GLY A 361 9.37 3.60 30.50
C GLY A 361 9.64 2.39 29.60
N HIS A 362 8.75 2.10 28.65
CA HIS A 362 8.88 1.01 27.70
C HIS A 362 9.49 1.52 26.39
N ASP A 363 10.81 1.68 26.38
CA ASP A 363 11.59 1.93 25.17
C ASP A 363 12.57 0.76 24.92
N LEU A 364 13.30 0.80 23.82
CA LEU A 364 14.35 -0.16 23.52
C LEU A 364 15.49 -0.08 24.52
N THR A 365 15.85 -1.23 25.08
CA THR A 365 17.11 -1.42 25.79
C THR A 365 18.29 -1.32 24.81
N PRO A 366 19.51 -1.04 25.30
CA PRO A 366 20.70 -1.05 24.44
C PRO A 366 20.88 -2.37 23.66
N ALA A 367 20.64 -3.51 24.31
CA ALA A 367 20.77 -4.82 23.66
C ALA A 367 19.72 -5.06 22.55
N GLU A 368 18.47 -4.62 22.76
CA GLU A 368 17.42 -4.69 21.72
C GLU A 368 17.78 -3.77 20.54
N ARG A 369 18.28 -2.56 20.82
CA ARG A 369 18.74 -1.63 19.79
C ARG A 369 19.88 -2.23 18.97
N ASP A 370 20.92 -2.77 19.61
CA ASP A 370 22.06 -3.40 18.95
C ASP A 370 21.62 -4.59 18.08
N SER A 371 20.63 -5.37 18.55
CA SER A 371 20.06 -6.50 17.81
C SER A 371 19.31 -6.04 16.55
N LEU A 372 18.47 -5.01 16.67
CA LEU A 372 17.73 -4.42 15.55
C LEU A 372 18.68 -3.75 14.55
N GLU A 373 19.66 -2.97 15.00
CA GLU A 373 20.69 -2.39 14.14
C GLU A 373 21.49 -3.48 13.40
N SER A 374 21.88 -4.54 14.10
CA SER A 374 22.54 -5.69 13.47
C SER A 374 21.66 -6.33 12.39
N MET A 375 20.33 -6.34 12.56
CA MET A 375 19.39 -6.77 11.53
C MET A 375 19.37 -5.80 10.35
N GLY A 376 19.35 -4.49 10.60
CA GLY A 376 19.44 -3.44 9.59
C GLY A 376 20.70 -3.58 8.73
N PHE A 377 21.86 -3.73 9.37
CA PHE A 377 23.13 -3.96 8.66
C PHE A 377 23.12 -5.25 7.84
N ARG A 378 22.52 -6.34 8.33
CA ARG A 378 22.36 -7.58 7.54
C ARG A 378 21.49 -7.36 6.30
N ARG A 379 20.37 -6.62 6.43
CA ARG A 379 19.49 -6.27 5.30
C ARG A 379 20.24 -5.41 4.28
N LEU A 380 20.93 -4.36 4.72
CA LEU A 380 21.73 -3.48 3.88
C LEU A 380 22.88 -4.24 3.17
N ALA A 381 23.60 -5.09 3.89
CA ALA A 381 24.64 -5.94 3.33
C ALA A 381 24.11 -6.91 2.26
N ALA A 382 22.91 -7.45 2.46
CA ALA A 382 22.25 -8.28 1.45
C ALA A 382 21.84 -7.48 0.21
N MET A 383 21.34 -6.25 0.38
CA MET A 383 21.03 -5.33 -0.73
C MET A 383 22.30 -5.01 -1.54
N ALA A 384 23.39 -4.61 -0.87
CA ALA A 384 24.67 -4.34 -1.53
C ALA A 384 25.22 -5.57 -2.27
N ALA A 385 25.04 -6.78 -1.71
CA ALA A 385 25.42 -8.02 -2.38
C ALA A 385 24.58 -8.31 -3.62
N ALA A 386 23.26 -8.19 -3.52
CA ALA A 386 22.34 -8.39 -4.64
C ALA A 386 22.60 -7.39 -5.78
N ALA A 387 23.01 -6.17 -5.44
CA ALA A 387 23.41 -5.13 -6.39
C ALA A 387 24.81 -5.35 -7.01
N GLY A 388 25.61 -6.29 -6.48
CA GLY A 388 26.98 -6.53 -6.94
C GLY A 388 28.01 -5.53 -6.40
N PHE A 389 27.67 -4.76 -5.36
CA PHE A 389 28.53 -3.69 -4.83
C PHE A 389 29.48 -4.14 -3.72
N ARG A 390 29.43 -5.41 -3.29
CA ARG A 390 30.33 -5.96 -2.25
C ARG A 390 31.75 -6.22 -2.72
N THR A 391 31.94 -6.38 -4.03
CA THR A 391 33.23 -6.69 -4.66
C THR A 391 33.32 -5.93 -5.98
N ILE A 392 33.61 -4.63 -5.91
CA ILE A 392 33.86 -3.81 -7.10
C ILE A 392 35.34 -3.95 -7.44
N GLU A 393 35.64 -4.73 -8.48
CA GLU A 393 37.00 -4.92 -8.99
C GLU A 393 37.39 -3.79 -9.95
N LEU A 394 38.62 -3.28 -9.80
CA LEU A 394 39.22 -2.30 -10.71
C LEU A 394 39.79 -3.02 -11.93
N ARG A 395 39.45 -2.52 -13.13
CA ARG A 395 40.10 -2.92 -14.38
C ARG A 395 41.44 -2.21 -14.55
N GLU A 396 42.31 -2.75 -15.41
CA GLU A 396 43.62 -2.14 -15.68
C GLU A 396 43.46 -0.69 -16.17
N GLY A 397 44.12 0.26 -15.50
CA GLY A 397 44.02 1.70 -15.80
C GLY A 397 42.72 2.38 -15.34
N GLU A 398 41.81 1.67 -14.68
CA GLU A 398 40.55 2.20 -14.17
C GLU A 398 40.74 2.85 -12.78
N THR A 399 40.22 4.07 -12.61
CA THR A 399 40.13 4.73 -11.30
C THR A 399 38.97 4.17 -10.47
N GLU A 400 39.01 4.34 -9.15
CA GLU A 400 37.90 3.92 -8.27
C GLU A 400 36.56 4.54 -8.69
N ALA A 401 36.58 5.82 -9.05
CA ALA A 401 35.40 6.54 -9.51
C ALA A 401 34.83 5.94 -10.81
N GLN A 402 35.69 5.49 -11.73
CA GLN A 402 35.25 4.82 -12.94
C GLN A 402 34.66 3.44 -12.64
N ALA A 403 35.30 2.66 -11.75
CA ALA A 403 34.81 1.34 -11.37
C ALA A 403 33.43 1.39 -10.69
N ILE A 404 33.23 2.32 -9.74
CA ILE A 404 31.94 2.54 -9.05
C ILE A 404 30.85 2.93 -10.05
N LYS A 405 31.13 3.90 -10.93
CA LYS A 405 30.17 4.35 -11.96
C LYS A 405 29.82 3.21 -12.93
N ARG A 406 30.83 2.44 -13.35
CA ARG A 406 30.65 1.30 -14.26
C ARG A 406 29.73 0.25 -13.67
N VAL A 407 30.02 -0.26 -12.47
CA VAL A 407 29.21 -1.33 -11.86
C VAL A 407 27.78 -0.85 -11.59
N THR A 408 27.60 0.42 -11.21
CA THR A 408 26.28 1.04 -11.06
C THR A 408 25.50 1.07 -12.37
N ASN A 409 26.14 1.49 -13.47
CA ASN A 409 25.50 1.53 -14.78
C ASN A 409 25.21 0.12 -15.31
N GLU A 410 26.11 -0.85 -15.14
CA GLU A 410 25.89 -2.26 -15.51
C GLU A 410 24.65 -2.85 -14.79
N LEU A 411 24.43 -2.50 -13.50
CA LEU A 411 23.22 -2.88 -12.78
C LEU A 411 21.95 -2.25 -13.39
N LEU A 412 21.98 -0.95 -13.68
CA LEU A 412 20.86 -0.24 -14.27
C LEU A 412 20.53 -0.74 -15.68
N GLU A 413 21.53 -1.06 -16.49
CA GLU A 413 21.34 -1.65 -17.81
C GLU A 413 20.53 -2.95 -17.71
N GLY A 414 20.90 -3.84 -16.79
CA GLY A 414 20.17 -5.09 -16.56
C GLY A 414 18.72 -4.84 -16.11
N ILE A 415 18.49 -3.83 -15.27
CA ILE A 415 17.14 -3.44 -14.83
C ILE A 415 16.32 -2.90 -15.99
N VAL A 416 16.87 -1.97 -16.77
CA VAL A 416 16.17 -1.36 -17.91
C VAL A 416 15.83 -2.41 -18.96
N LYS A 417 16.73 -3.36 -19.25
CA LYS A 417 16.48 -4.49 -20.16
C LYS A 417 15.43 -5.50 -19.63
N GLY A 418 15.08 -5.43 -18.35
CA GLY A 418 14.20 -6.40 -17.69
C GLY A 418 14.90 -7.72 -17.33
N GLU A 419 16.23 -7.75 -17.36
CA GLU A 419 17.06 -8.90 -16.97
C GLU A 419 17.25 -8.99 -15.45
N ARG A 420 17.04 -7.86 -14.76
CA ARG A 420 17.09 -7.76 -13.29
C ARG A 420 15.89 -7.00 -12.77
N SER A 421 15.41 -7.42 -11.60
CA SER A 421 14.40 -6.66 -10.86
C SER A 421 15.01 -5.42 -10.23
N VAL A 422 14.22 -4.35 -10.13
CA VAL A 422 14.58 -3.17 -9.33
C VAL A 422 14.82 -3.63 -7.88
N LEU A 423 15.95 -3.21 -7.31
CA LEU A 423 16.24 -3.33 -5.89
C LEU A 423 15.87 -2.01 -5.19
N PRO A 424 14.68 -1.90 -4.57
CA PRO A 424 14.29 -0.67 -3.89
C PRO A 424 15.07 -0.52 -2.59
N LEU A 425 15.74 0.62 -2.39
CA LEU A 425 16.33 0.97 -1.09
C LEU A 425 15.27 1.49 -0.11
N GLY A 426 14.08 1.84 -0.59
CA GLY A 426 12.96 2.31 0.25
C GLY A 426 13.34 3.56 1.05
N PRO A 427 12.99 3.63 2.35
CA PRO A 427 13.36 4.72 3.25
C PRO A 427 14.87 5.02 3.28
N LEU A 428 15.71 4.00 3.11
CA LEU A 428 17.16 4.14 3.15
C LEU A 428 17.67 5.04 2.02
N GLY A 429 17.11 4.92 0.80
CA GLY A 429 17.54 5.76 -0.33
C GLY A 429 17.41 7.25 -0.01
N TYR A 430 16.29 7.65 0.63
CA TYR A 430 16.08 9.02 1.07
C TYR A 430 17.08 9.47 2.14
N ALA A 431 17.30 8.63 3.16
CA ALA A 431 18.26 8.93 4.23
C ALA A 431 19.69 9.04 3.70
N MET A 432 20.09 8.16 2.78
CA MET A 432 21.40 8.22 2.14
C MET A 432 21.58 9.49 1.31
N ARG A 433 20.55 9.95 0.59
CA ARG A 433 20.62 11.23 -0.15
C ARG A 433 20.74 12.44 0.78
N GLU A 434 20.11 12.38 1.95
CA GLU A 434 20.23 13.43 2.97
C GLU A 434 21.64 13.44 3.58
N GLN A 435 22.19 12.26 3.89
CA GLN A 435 23.52 12.11 4.50
C GLN A 435 24.67 12.40 3.52
N TYR A 436 24.60 11.86 2.30
CA TYR A 436 25.71 11.87 1.33
C TYR A 436 25.49 12.80 0.14
N GLY A 437 24.30 13.39 0.03
CA GLY A 437 23.92 14.25 -1.07
C GLY A 437 23.47 13.48 -2.32
N GLY A 438 22.44 13.98 -2.97
CA GLY A 438 21.94 13.48 -4.24
C GLY A 438 20.95 14.47 -4.81
N THR A 439 21.03 14.79 -6.09
CA THR A 439 20.16 15.79 -6.71
C THR A 439 19.86 15.41 -8.14
N THR A 440 18.59 15.51 -8.51
CA THR A 440 18.11 15.41 -9.89
C THR A 440 17.92 16.81 -10.47
N PHE A 441 18.02 16.93 -11.79
CA PHE A 441 17.87 18.17 -12.52
C PHE A 441 16.73 18.06 -13.54
N GLU A 442 15.50 18.34 -13.10
CA GLU A 442 14.28 18.18 -13.91
C GLU A 442 14.34 18.92 -15.26
N ARG A 443 15.07 20.03 -15.34
CA ARG A 443 15.27 20.81 -16.58
C ARG A 443 15.95 20.00 -17.70
N ALA A 444 16.68 18.94 -17.36
CA ALA A 444 17.33 18.06 -18.33
C ALA A 444 16.38 16.99 -18.90
N TYR A 445 15.26 16.68 -18.23
CA TYR A 445 14.40 15.54 -18.61
C TYR A 445 13.81 15.66 -20.03
N PRO A 446 13.30 16.82 -20.48
CA PRO A 446 12.78 16.94 -21.85
C PRO A 446 13.82 16.64 -22.93
N ARG A 447 15.10 16.90 -22.66
CA ARG A 447 16.18 16.59 -23.62
C ARG A 447 16.46 15.10 -23.69
N VAL A 448 16.43 14.40 -22.56
CA VAL A 448 16.53 12.93 -22.52
C VAL A 448 15.38 12.32 -23.32
N VAL A 449 14.14 12.78 -23.09
CA VAL A 449 12.95 12.33 -23.82
C VAL A 449 13.13 12.53 -25.33
N ALA A 450 13.47 13.74 -25.77
CA ALA A 450 13.68 14.05 -27.19
C ALA A 450 14.77 13.16 -27.84
N MET A 451 15.86 12.89 -27.11
CA MET A 451 16.90 12.00 -27.59
C MET A 451 16.43 10.54 -27.71
N VAL A 452 15.66 10.04 -26.75
CA VAL A 452 15.11 8.69 -26.82
C VAL A 452 14.15 8.55 -28.00
N GLU A 453 13.25 9.53 -28.18
CA GLU A 453 12.26 9.56 -29.28
C GLU A 453 12.89 9.65 -30.66
N ALA A 454 13.93 10.49 -30.85
CA ALA A 454 14.61 10.66 -32.13
C ALA A 454 15.21 9.35 -32.70
N THR A 455 15.43 8.35 -31.83
CA THR A 455 15.98 7.04 -32.19
C THR A 455 14.93 5.92 -32.21
N ARG A 456 13.69 6.18 -31.79
CA ARG A 456 12.61 5.19 -31.91
C ARG A 456 12.15 5.14 -33.35
N PRO A 457 12.04 3.95 -33.97
CA PRO A 457 11.40 3.85 -35.27
C PRO A 457 9.99 4.43 -35.15
N MET A 458 9.62 5.38 -36.01
CA MET A 458 8.26 5.89 -36.10
C MET A 458 7.31 4.71 -36.31
N ASP A 459 6.42 4.46 -35.36
CA ASP A 459 5.35 3.50 -35.52
C ASP A 459 4.32 4.08 -36.49
N MET A 460 4.55 3.86 -37.78
CA MET A 460 3.67 4.31 -38.86
C MET A 460 2.28 3.66 -38.81
N SER A 461 2.05 2.65 -37.95
CA SER A 461 0.72 2.05 -37.77
C SER A 461 -0.27 2.95 -37.01
N GLN A 462 0.23 4.01 -36.34
CA GLN A 462 -0.59 5.00 -35.64
C GLN A 462 -0.86 6.27 -36.47
N PHE A 463 -0.22 6.42 -37.63
CA PHE A 463 -0.49 7.51 -38.55
C PHE A 463 -1.71 7.17 -39.43
N GLN A 464 -2.91 7.49 -38.94
CA GLN A 464 -4.07 7.60 -39.82
C GLN A 464 -3.99 8.95 -40.55
N PRO A 465 -3.85 9.00 -41.88
CA PRO A 465 -3.98 10.26 -42.60
C PRO A 465 -5.39 10.83 -42.35
N PRO A 466 -5.54 12.17 -42.27
CA PRO A 466 -6.84 12.78 -42.02
C PRO A 466 -7.83 12.27 -43.05
N GLN A 467 -8.93 11.67 -42.58
CA GLN A 467 -9.99 11.24 -43.48
C GLN A 467 -10.52 12.47 -44.22
N PRO A 468 -10.70 12.39 -45.55
CA PRO A 468 -11.32 13.48 -46.29
C PRO A 468 -12.70 13.80 -45.69
N PRO A 469 -13.09 15.07 -45.65
CA PRO A 469 -14.32 15.48 -45.00
C PRO A 469 -15.50 14.70 -45.57
N VAL A 470 -16.22 14.01 -44.68
CA VAL A 470 -17.47 13.32 -44.99
C VAL A 470 -18.44 14.34 -45.55
N GLN A 471 -18.81 14.21 -46.82
CA GLN A 471 -19.92 14.98 -47.37
C GLN A 471 -21.19 14.60 -46.60
N PRO A 472 -21.95 15.57 -46.08
CA PRO A 472 -23.19 15.26 -45.38
C PRO A 472 -24.22 14.75 -46.40
N ASP A 473 -24.42 13.44 -46.42
CA ASP A 473 -25.56 12.82 -47.08
C ASP A 473 -26.85 13.31 -46.41
N GLY A 474 -27.66 14.04 -47.18
CA GLY A 474 -28.99 14.41 -46.74
C GLY A 474 -29.66 15.47 -47.58
N GLN A 475 -30.04 15.14 -48.82
CA GLN A 475 -31.35 15.55 -49.35
C GLN A 475 -31.75 14.71 -50.58
N PRO A 476 -33.00 14.20 -50.64
CA PRO A 476 -33.50 13.48 -51.80
C PRO A 476 -33.85 14.46 -52.93
N SER A 477 -33.31 14.25 -54.13
CA SER A 477 -33.68 15.03 -55.31
C SER A 477 -35.09 14.63 -55.78
N ALA A 478 -36.01 15.58 -55.70
CA ALA A 478 -37.27 15.55 -56.42
C ALA A 478 -37.03 15.82 -57.91
N SER A 479 -37.70 15.01 -58.73
CA SER A 479 -38.18 15.23 -60.11
C SER A 479 -37.72 16.46 -60.90
N GLU A 480 -37.18 16.20 -62.09
CA GLU A 480 -37.43 16.84 -63.40
C GLU A 480 -36.75 15.89 -64.43
N GLY A 481 -37.32 15.40 -65.53
CA GLY A 481 -38.40 15.93 -66.34
C GLY A 481 -37.90 16.28 -67.74
N GLN A 482 -37.38 15.31 -68.51
CA GLN A 482 -37.50 15.15 -69.99
C GLN A 482 -36.66 13.98 -70.50
#